data_AF-A0A963TDE1-F1
#
_entry.id   AF-A0A963TDE1-F1
#
_cell.length_a   1.000
_cell.length_b   1.000
_cell.length_c   1.000
_cell.angle_alpha   90.00
_cell.angle_beta   90.00
_cell.angle_gamma   90.00
#
_symmetry.space_group_name_H-M   'P 1'
#
loop_
_entity.id
_entity.type
_entity.pdbx_description
1 polymer ?
#
loop_
_entity_poly.entity_id
_entity_poly.type
_entity_poly.pdbx_seq_one_letter_code
_entity_poly.pdbx_strand_id
1 'polypeptide(L)'
;KAYAETGAELAIICSSDTVYEDLAEDVARALKAAGAKRVFLAGRPAAEAEAKYRAAGVDAFIFLGCDARTTLRGALADLGVIDR
;
A
#
# COMPACT_ATOMS: atom_id res chain seq x y z
N LYS A 1 -16.02 0.01 -1.72
CA LYS A 1 -17.10 0.41 -0.79
C LYS A 1 -16.60 0.34 0.65
N ALA A 2 -16.26 -0.84 1.19
CA ALA A 2 -15.75 -1.00 2.56
C ALA A 2 -14.63 -0.01 2.97
N TYR A 3 -13.60 0.20 2.14
CA TYR A 3 -12.54 1.18 2.44
C TYR A 3 -13.09 2.59 2.72
N ALA A 4 -13.94 3.11 1.84
CA ALA A 4 -14.50 4.46 1.97
C ALA A 4 -15.38 4.62 3.21
N GLU A 5 -15.95 3.52 3.72
CA GLU A 5 -16.78 3.51 4.92
C GLU A 5 -15.95 3.49 6.21
N THR A 6 -14.66 3.16 6.15
CA THR A 6 -13.80 3.05 7.34
C THR A 6 -13.36 4.40 7.91
N GLY A 7 -13.33 5.45 7.08
CA GLY A 7 -12.68 6.72 7.41
C GLY A 7 -11.16 6.64 7.54
N ALA A 8 -10.54 5.51 7.18
CA ALA A 8 -9.09 5.38 7.17
C ALA A 8 -8.46 6.22 6.05
N GLU A 9 -7.25 6.71 6.30
CA GLU A 9 -6.48 7.49 5.32
C GLU A 9 -5.45 6.64 4.57
N LEU A 10 -5.05 5.52 5.18
CA LEU A 10 -4.07 4.58 4.64
C LEU A 10 -4.72 3.21 4.43
N ALA A 11 -4.25 2.47 3.42
CA ALA A 11 -4.69 1.11 3.15
C ALA A 11 -3.49 0.18 2.90
N ILE A 12 -3.65 -1.12 3.19
CA ILE A 12 -2.68 -2.15 2.83
C ILE A 12 -3.36 -3.29 2.08
N ILE A 13 -2.79 -3.68 0.95
CA ILE A 13 -3.22 -4.83 0.16
C ILE A 13 -2.49 -6.07 0.69
N CYS A 14 -3.27 -7.06 1.15
CA CYS A 14 -2.78 -8.32 1.71
C CYS A 14 -3.47 -9.50 1.03
N SER A 15 -2.70 -10.34 0.35
CA SER A 15 -3.14 -11.56 -0.33
C SER A 15 -1.95 -12.48 -0.61
N SER A 16 -2.14 -13.51 -1.43
CA SER A 16 -1.04 -14.33 -1.98
C SER A 16 -0.44 -13.70 -3.23
N ASP A 17 0.80 -14.08 -3.56
CA ASP A 17 1.49 -13.63 -4.78
C ASP A 17 0.67 -13.88 -6.04
N THR A 18 0.04 -15.06 -6.13
CA THR A 18 -0.85 -15.41 -7.24
C THR A 18 -2.02 -14.43 -7.42
N VAL A 19 -2.63 -13.97 -6.32
CA VAL A 19 -3.75 -13.02 -6.39
C VAL A 19 -3.25 -11.62 -6.72
N TYR A 20 -2.02 -11.26 -6.33
CA TYR A 20 -1.44 -9.98 -6.68
C TYR A 20 -1.18 -9.84 -8.18
N GLU A 21 -0.78 -10.91 -8.87
CA GLU A 21 -0.58 -10.92 -10.32
C GLU A 21 -1.86 -10.51 -11.07
N ASP A 22 -3.03 -10.94 -10.57
CA ASP A 22 -4.32 -10.67 -11.20
C ASP A 22 -4.95 -9.34 -10.74
N LEU A 23 -4.84 -8.99 -9.46
CA LEU A 23 -5.71 -7.97 -8.85
C LEU A 23 -5.00 -6.80 -8.18
N ALA A 24 -3.69 -6.87 -7.89
CA ALA A 24 -3.04 -5.84 -7.07
C ALA A 24 -3.11 -4.45 -7.71
N GLU A 25 -2.95 -4.36 -9.02
CA GLU A 25 -3.04 -3.09 -9.73
C GLU A 25 -4.44 -2.47 -9.69
N ASP A 26 -5.48 -3.26 -9.97
CA ASP A 26 -6.86 -2.79 -9.96
C ASP A 26 -7.31 -2.38 -8.56
N VAL A 27 -6.90 -3.14 -7.54
CA VAL A 27 -7.17 -2.80 -6.14
C VAL A 27 -6.44 -1.52 -5.73
N ALA A 28 -5.17 -1.35 -6.12
CA ALA A 28 -4.41 -0.14 -5.83
C ALA A 28 -5.07 1.10 -6.46
N ARG A 29 -5.46 1.01 -7.74
CA ARG A 29 -6.19 2.06 -8.46
C ARG A 29 -7.51 2.39 -7.78
N ALA A 30 -8.27 1.37 -7.39
CA ALA A 30 -9.55 1.56 -6.71
C ALA A 30 -9.40 2.22 -5.33
N LEU A 31 -8.38 1.85 -4.55
CA LEU A 31 -8.08 2.48 -3.25
C LEU A 31 -7.68 3.94 -3.41
N LYS A 32 -6.82 4.25 -4.39
CA LYS A 32 -6.44 5.64 -4.71
C LYS A 32 -7.65 6.46 -5.17
N ALA A 33 -8.48 5.90 -6.07
CA ALA A 33 -9.72 6.55 -6.51
C ALA A 33 -10.72 6.77 -5.36
N ALA A 34 -10.72 5.89 -4.35
CA ALA A 34 -11.51 6.04 -3.14
C ALA A 34 -10.90 7.00 -2.10
N GLY A 35 -9.77 7.65 -2.39
CA GLY A 35 -9.17 8.68 -1.54
C GLY A 35 -8.10 8.17 -0.57
N ALA A 36 -7.54 6.98 -0.76
CA ALA A 36 -6.40 6.54 0.03
C ALA A 36 -5.19 7.45 -0.18
N LYS A 37 -4.74 8.11 0.89
CA LYS A 37 -3.53 8.95 0.86
C LYS A 37 -2.31 8.09 0.59
N ARG A 38 -2.22 6.93 1.26
CA ARG A 38 -1.14 5.96 1.05
C ARG A 38 -1.68 4.53 0.94
N VAL A 39 -1.15 3.78 -0.01
CA VAL A 39 -1.44 2.37 -0.27
C VAL A 39 -0.15 1.58 -0.15
N PHE A 40 -0.16 0.60 0.75
CA PHE A 40 0.92 -0.37 0.94
C PHE A 40 0.55 -1.70 0.27
N LEU A 41 1.56 -2.50 -0.08
CA LEU A 41 1.37 -3.90 -0.45
C LEU A 41 2.24 -4.78 0.46
N ALA A 42 1.63 -5.83 1.03
CA ALA A 42 2.33 -6.80 1.86
C ALA A 42 3.00 -7.86 0.98
N GLY A 43 4.30 -7.70 0.72
CA GLY A 43 5.07 -8.58 -0.16
C GLY A 43 6.30 -7.91 -0.74
N ARG A 44 7.17 -8.71 -1.35
CA ARG A 44 8.37 -8.24 -2.07
C ARG A 44 8.28 -8.65 -3.53
N PRO A 45 7.63 -7.85 -4.39
CA PRO A 45 7.47 -8.20 -5.80
C PRO A 45 8.82 -8.26 -6.52
N ALA A 46 8.87 -9.01 -7.62
CA ALA A 46 9.95 -8.89 -8.60
C ALA A 46 9.96 -7.47 -9.22
N ALA A 47 11.10 -7.05 -9.78
CA ALA A 47 11.30 -5.67 -10.25
C ALA A 47 10.24 -5.24 -11.29
N GLU A 48 9.85 -6.15 -12.19
CA GLU A 48 8.86 -5.91 -13.23
C GLU A 48 7.46 -5.70 -12.64
N ALA A 49 7.09 -6.50 -11.63
CA ALA A 49 5.81 -6.35 -10.93
C ALA A 49 5.81 -5.12 -10.04
N GLU A 50 6.93 -4.79 -9.38
CA GLU A 50 7.07 -3.60 -8.55
C GLU A 50 6.76 -2.33 -9.36
N ALA A 51 7.34 -2.21 -10.56
CA ALA A 51 7.12 -1.06 -11.44
C ALA A 51 5.63 -0.89 -11.79
N LYS A 52 4.93 -1.99 -12.11
CA LYS A 52 3.49 -1.99 -12.40
C LYS A 52 2.66 -1.60 -11.18
N TYR A 53 2.95 -2.18 -10.02
CA TYR A 53 2.23 -1.88 -8.79
C TYR A 53 2.42 -0.42 -8.35
N ARG A 54 3.62 0.13 -8.50
CA ARG A 54 3.89 1.55 -8.27
C ARG A 54 3.11 2.44 -9.24
N ALA A 55 3.11 2.11 -10.53
CA ALA A 55 2.33 2.84 -11.52
C ALA A 55 0.81 2.80 -11.25
N ALA A 56 0.33 1.71 -10.65
CA ALA A 56 -1.06 1.55 -10.22
C ALA A 56 -1.40 2.26 -8.90
N GLY A 57 -0.40 2.80 -8.18
CA GLY A 57 -0.59 3.60 -6.97
C GLY A 57 -0.17 2.91 -5.67
N VAL A 58 0.59 1.82 -5.70
CA VAL A 58 1.25 1.28 -4.49
C VAL A 58 2.44 2.17 -4.13
N ASP A 59 2.41 2.80 -2.96
CA ASP A 59 3.45 3.73 -2.52
C ASP A 59 4.63 3.02 -1.85
N ALA A 60 4.37 1.91 -1.15
CA ALA A 60 5.38 1.20 -0.39
C ALA A 60 5.07 -0.30 -0.23
N PHE A 61 6.13 -1.07 0.01
CA PHE A 61 6.08 -2.52 0.17
C PHE A 61 6.54 -2.90 1.57
N ILE A 62 5.78 -3.77 2.24
CA ILE A 62 6.11 -4.30 3.57
C ILE A 62 6.41 -5.78 3.44
N PHE A 63 7.63 -6.18 3.79
CA PHE A 63 8.11 -7.54 3.61
C PHE A 63 9.13 -7.91 4.68
N LEU A 64 9.44 -9.20 4.80
CA LEU A 64 10.43 -9.68 5.75
C LEU A 64 11.81 -9.05 5.48
N GLY A 65 12.34 -8.35 6.47
CA GLY A 65 13.62 -7.64 6.37
C GLY A 65 13.52 -6.17 5.92
N CYS A 66 12.32 -5.62 5.71
CA CYS A 66 12.16 -4.18 5.54
C CYS A 66 12.46 -3.43 6.84
N ASP A 67 12.85 -2.16 6.75
CA ASP A 67 12.98 -1.29 7.93
C ASP A 67 11.60 -0.90 8.46
N ALA A 68 11.06 -1.76 9.33
CA ALA A 68 9.75 -1.56 9.95
C ALA A 68 9.67 -0.24 10.73
N ARG A 69 10.78 0.19 11.36
CA ARG A 69 10.81 1.43 12.14
C ARG A 69 10.60 2.63 11.22
N THR A 70 11.32 2.70 10.11
CA THR A 70 11.18 3.79 9.13
C THR A 70 9.79 3.77 8.48
N THR A 71 9.28 2.58 8.11
CA THR A 71 7.92 2.44 7.54
C THR A 71 6.84 2.94 8.50
N LEU A 72 6.87 2.51 9.76
CA LEU A 72 5.88 2.92 10.77
C LEU A 72 5.96 4.40 11.11
N ARG A 73 7.18 4.96 11.25
CA ARG A 73 7.34 6.41 11.44
C ARG A 73 6.75 7.20 10.28
N GLY A 74 6.99 6.78 9.05
CA GLY A 74 6.40 7.40 7.87
C GLY A 74 4.87 7.37 7.90
N ALA A 75 4.27 6.23 8.23
CA ALA A 75 2.82 6.10 8.35
C ALA A 75 2.24 6.97 9.48
N LEU A 76 2.88 7.02 10.65
CA LEU A 76 2.48 7.90 11.76
C LEU A 76 2.57 9.38 11.38
N ALA A 77 3.59 9.77 10.63
CA ALA A 77 3.73 11.14 10.16
C ALA A 77 2.70 11.49 9.07
N ASP A 78 2.39 10.57 8.16
CA ASP A 78 1.34 10.76 7.14
C ASP A 78 -0.05 10.94 7.79
N LEU A 79 -0.27 10.32 8.97
CA LEU A 79 -1.47 10.47 9.80
C LEU A 79 -1.42 11.67 10.75
N GLY A 80 -0.33 12.47 10.75
CA GLY A 80 -0.18 13.63 11.62
C GLY A 80 0.00 13.32 13.10
N VAL A 81 0.37 12.08 13.45
CA VAL A 81 0.61 11.67 14.86
C VAL A 81 1.98 12.17 15.34
N ILE A 82 2.95 12.27 14.43
CA ILE A 82 4.30 12.78 14.69
C ILE A 82 4.75 13.69 13.54
N ASP A 83 5.73 14.55 13.79
CA ASP A 83 6.41 15.29 12.73
C ASP A 83 7.30 14.36 11.87
N ARG A 84 7.47 14.73 10.60
CA ARG A 84 8.37 14.01 9.67
C ARG A 84 9.84 14.24 9.99
#